data_AF-A0AAV2A850-F1
#
_entry.id   AF-A0AAV2A850-F1
#
_cell.length_a   1.000
_cell.length_b   1.000
_cell.length_c   1.000
_cell.angle_alpha   90.00
_cell.angle_beta   90.00
_cell.angle_gamma   90.00
#
_symmetry.space_group_name_H-M   'P 1'
#
loop_
_entity.id
_entity.type
_entity.pdbx_description
1 polymer ?
#
loop_
_entity_poly.entity_id
_entity_poly.type
_entity_poly.pdbx_seq_one_letter_code
_entity_poly.pdbx_strand_id
1 'polypeptide(L)'
;MLYYINLSLIIFLLNYDIFFYSECVKFVKELNIPLLVLGGGGYTVRNVSRCWTYETSLLVDENISSEIPYNEYFEYFAPDFTLHPNINTKQDNANSKQYLETIVKHVTENLKCLVHAPSVQMQDVPEDLLRAQMEEEKETDPDVRMSQQEADAKVEAPNEFYDGEKDQDKEMEQVEV
;
A
#
# COMPACT_ATOMS: atom_id res chain seq x y z
N MET A 1 -17.92 -3.00 5.73
CA MET A 1 -17.24 -2.90 4.42
C MET A 1 -16.30 -1.70 4.49
N LEU A 2 -15.04 -1.93 4.84
CA LEU A 2 -14.00 -0.91 4.69
C LEU A 2 -13.67 -0.86 3.20
N TYR A 3 -13.92 0.27 2.54
CA TYR A 3 -13.46 0.42 1.16
C TYR A 3 -11.97 0.74 1.24
N TYR A 4 -11.17 -0.22 0.80
CA TYR A 4 -9.74 -0.11 0.76
C TYR A 4 -9.34 0.76 -0.44
N ILE A 5 -8.71 1.90 -0.19
CA ILE A 5 -8.06 2.65 -1.26
C ILE A 5 -6.58 2.40 -1.18
N ASN A 6 -6.11 1.59 -2.12
CA ASN A 6 -4.68 1.42 -2.36
C ASN A 6 -4.19 2.67 -3.11
N LEU A 7 -3.74 3.69 -2.38
CA LEU A 7 -3.04 4.84 -2.96
C LEU A 7 -1.72 4.42 -3.65
N SER A 8 -1.26 3.17 -3.46
CA SER A 8 -0.07 2.60 -4.10
C SER A 8 -0.01 2.75 -5.62
N LEU A 9 -1.15 2.82 -6.32
CA LEU A 9 -1.16 2.98 -7.78
C LEU A 9 -1.11 4.45 -8.23
N ILE A 10 -1.49 5.38 -7.35
CA ILE A 10 -1.73 6.76 -7.72
C ILE A 10 -0.42 7.57 -7.66
N ILE A 11 0.43 7.37 -6.66
CA ILE A 11 1.69 8.13 -6.51
C ILE A 11 2.80 7.63 -7.45
N PHE A 12 2.79 6.35 -7.87
CA PHE A 12 3.86 5.76 -8.70
C PHE A 12 3.87 6.30 -10.15
N LEU A 13 2.74 6.76 -10.68
CA LEU A 13 2.60 6.99 -12.13
C LEU A 13 2.58 8.45 -12.57
N LEU A 14 2.33 9.41 -11.68
CA LEU A 14 1.96 10.75 -12.12
C LEU A 14 2.85 11.82 -11.47
N ASN A 15 3.82 12.32 -12.24
CA ASN A 15 4.51 13.56 -11.94
C ASN A 15 3.55 14.76 -12.17
N TYR A 16 2.44 14.78 -11.43
CA TYR A 16 1.38 15.77 -11.48
C TYR A 16 1.34 16.59 -10.19
N ASP A 17 0.69 17.74 -10.27
CA ASP A 17 0.49 18.66 -9.16
C ASP A 17 -0.15 17.94 -7.95
N ILE A 18 0.36 18.23 -6.75
CA ILE A 18 -0.17 17.76 -5.46
C ILE A 18 -1.68 18.03 -5.37
N PHE A 19 -2.15 19.08 -6.03
CA PHE A 19 -3.56 19.42 -6.11
C PHE A 19 -4.43 18.30 -6.72
N PHE A 20 -3.97 17.62 -7.77
CA PHE A 20 -4.78 16.60 -8.46
C PHE A 20 -5.04 15.37 -7.57
N TYR A 21 -4.04 14.96 -6.78
CA TYR A 21 -4.14 13.85 -5.83
C TYR A 21 -5.16 14.09 -4.74
N SER A 22 -5.17 15.33 -4.27
CA SER A 22 -6.01 15.79 -3.18
C SER A 22 -7.50 15.71 -3.50
N GLU A 23 -7.88 15.88 -4.78
CA GLU A 23 -9.27 15.75 -5.25
C GLU A 23 -9.76 14.30 -5.20
N CYS A 24 -8.90 13.31 -5.48
CA CYS A 24 -9.26 11.89 -5.34
C CYS A 24 -9.55 11.53 -3.88
N VAL A 25 -8.71 11.98 -2.95
CA VAL A 25 -8.90 11.74 -1.51
C VAL A 25 -10.19 12.39 -1.02
N LYS A 26 -10.44 13.64 -1.45
CA LYS A 26 -11.66 14.38 -1.13
C LYS A 26 -12.93 13.67 -1.64
N PHE A 27 -12.94 13.24 -2.90
CA PHE A 27 -14.07 12.52 -3.49
C PHE A 27 -14.43 11.25 -2.69
N VAL A 28 -13.43 10.52 -2.23
CA VAL A 28 -13.66 9.30 -1.45
C VAL A 28 -14.15 9.64 -0.05
N LYS A 29 -13.56 10.64 0.59
CA LYS A 29 -13.97 11.10 1.91
C LYS A 29 -15.45 11.51 1.91
N GLU A 30 -15.92 12.16 0.84
CA GLU A 30 -17.32 12.55 0.66
C GLU A 30 -18.30 11.37 0.58
N LEU A 31 -17.84 10.13 0.35
CA LEU A 31 -18.68 8.92 0.39
C LEU A 31 -19.15 8.55 1.81
N ASN A 32 -18.61 9.18 2.86
CA ASN A 32 -19.02 9.02 4.26
C ASN A 32 -19.07 7.56 4.75
N ILE A 33 -18.10 6.77 4.31
CA ILE A 33 -17.87 5.38 4.70
C ILE A 33 -16.61 5.28 5.55
N PRO A 34 -16.47 4.26 6.43
CA PRO A 34 -15.22 4.01 7.14
C PRO A 34 -14.05 3.94 6.14
N LEU A 35 -13.13 4.91 6.24
CA LEU A 35 -12.05 5.14 5.30
C LEU A 35 -10.72 4.82 5.97
N LEU A 36 -9.98 3.86 5.40
CA LEU A 36 -8.59 3.60 5.73
C LEU A 36 -7.71 4.20 4.64
N VAL A 37 -6.91 5.21 4.98
CA VAL A 37 -5.94 5.82 4.07
C VAL A 37 -4.56 5.26 4.36
N LEU A 38 -3.92 4.74 3.33
CA LEU A 38 -2.59 4.15 3.41
C LEU A 38 -1.66 4.86 2.43
N GLY A 39 -0.39 4.93 2.80
CA GLY A 39 0.66 5.38 1.89
C GLY A 39 0.97 4.35 0.79
N GLY A 40 2.11 4.54 0.13
CA GLY A 40 2.59 3.65 -0.93
C GLY A 40 3.96 4.10 -1.43
N GLY A 41 4.27 3.73 -2.67
CA GLY A 41 5.53 4.12 -3.32
C GLY A 41 5.67 5.64 -3.49
N GLY A 42 6.91 6.12 -3.48
CA GLY A 42 7.24 7.53 -3.65
C GLY A 42 8.74 7.76 -3.49
N TYR A 43 9.43 8.04 -4.60
CA TYR A 43 10.90 8.02 -4.62
C TYR A 43 11.54 9.42 -4.51
N THR A 44 10.72 10.47 -4.62
CA THR A 44 11.14 11.85 -4.37
C THR A 44 10.67 12.27 -2.98
N VAL A 45 11.46 11.97 -1.94
CA VAL A 45 11.09 12.11 -0.51
C VAL A 45 10.51 13.48 -0.16
N ARG A 46 11.07 14.57 -0.70
CA ARG A 46 10.57 15.95 -0.48
C ARG A 46 9.16 16.20 -1.05
N ASN A 47 8.75 15.47 -2.09
CA ASN A 47 7.42 15.59 -2.67
C ASN A 47 6.44 14.65 -1.96
N VAL A 48 6.90 13.47 -1.53
CA VAL A 48 6.10 12.53 -0.73
C VAL A 48 5.67 13.18 0.59
N SER A 49 6.60 13.81 1.29
CA SER A 49 6.31 14.54 2.55
C SER A 49 5.29 15.66 2.34
N ARG A 50 5.42 16.47 1.28
CA ARG A 50 4.43 17.50 0.93
C ARG A 50 3.05 16.90 0.64
N CYS A 51 3.01 15.86 -0.18
CA CYS A 51 1.76 15.20 -0.59
C CYS A 51 1.00 14.67 0.62
N TRP A 52 1.64 13.86 1.46
CA TRP A 52 0.99 13.28 2.65
C TRP A 52 0.61 14.33 3.69
N THR A 53 1.41 15.40 3.83
CA THR A 53 1.04 16.51 4.72
C THR A 53 -0.26 17.18 4.26
N TYR A 54 -0.39 17.43 2.95
CA TYR A 54 -1.60 18.02 2.38
C TYR A 54 -2.80 17.07 2.39
N GLU A 55 -2.61 15.79 2.05
CA GLU A 55 -3.68 14.78 2.14
C GLU A 55 -4.18 14.62 3.57
N THR A 56 -3.29 14.66 4.56
CA THR A 56 -3.66 14.61 5.98
C THR A 56 -4.49 15.83 6.37
N SER A 57 -4.14 17.03 5.91
CA SER A 57 -4.92 18.23 6.21
C SER A 57 -6.34 18.13 5.66
N LEU A 58 -6.52 17.57 4.46
CA LEU A 58 -7.85 17.28 3.90
C LEU A 58 -8.62 16.23 4.69
N LEU A 59 -7.95 15.18 5.18
CA LEU A 59 -8.59 14.15 5.99
C LEU A 59 -9.08 14.68 7.33
N VAL A 60 -8.38 15.66 7.91
CA VAL A 60 -8.76 16.31 9.18
C VAL A 60 -9.69 17.54 8.95
N ASP A 61 -9.99 17.89 7.70
CA ASP A 61 -10.75 19.11 7.32
C ASP A 61 -10.08 20.41 7.78
N GLU A 62 -8.76 20.43 7.84
CA GLU A 62 -7.97 21.59 8.23
C GLU A 62 -7.27 22.21 7.02
N ASN A 63 -7.38 23.53 6.89
CA ASN A 63 -6.72 24.27 5.84
C ASN A 63 -5.35 24.74 6.33
N ILE A 64 -4.29 24.32 5.63
CA ILE A 64 -2.91 24.63 6.00
C ILE A 64 -2.29 25.64 5.03
N SER A 65 -1.36 26.44 5.54
CA SER A 65 -0.60 27.39 4.72
C SER A 65 0.23 26.65 3.67
N SER A 66 0.40 27.27 2.50
CA SER A 66 1.35 26.79 1.50
C SER A 66 2.81 26.99 1.94
N GLU A 67 3.07 27.88 2.91
CA GLU A 67 4.41 28.08 3.45
C GLU A 67 4.77 26.96 4.44
N ILE A 68 5.90 26.29 4.20
CA ILE A 68 6.36 25.20 5.07
C ILE A 68 6.89 25.81 6.37
N PRO A 69 6.45 25.33 7.55
CA PRO A 69 6.99 25.78 8.82
C PRO A 69 8.43 25.27 9.03
N TYR A 70 9.23 26.02 9.78
CA TYR A 70 10.60 25.61 10.11
C TYR A 70 10.62 24.26 10.84
N ASN A 71 11.49 23.36 10.37
CA ASN A 71 11.69 22.03 10.92
C ASN A 71 13.15 21.57 10.65
N GLU A 72 13.56 20.45 11.24
CA GLU A 72 14.93 19.92 11.11
C GLU A 72 15.32 19.59 9.65
N TYR A 73 14.33 19.32 8.80
CA TYR A 73 14.50 18.99 7.39
C TYR A 73 14.16 20.17 6.46
N PHE A 74 14.05 21.39 6.97
CA PHE A 74 13.55 22.54 6.21
C PHE A 74 14.33 22.79 4.92
N GLU A 75 15.65 22.57 4.93
CA GLU A 75 16.53 22.73 3.77
C GLU A 75 16.21 21.78 2.61
N TYR A 76 15.56 20.64 2.85
CA TYR A 76 15.15 19.69 1.80
C TYR A 76 14.07 20.28 0.87
N PHE A 77 13.37 21.31 1.32
CA PHE A 77 12.27 21.95 0.59
C PHE A 77 12.71 23.15 -0.25
N ALA A 78 14.01 23.49 -0.24
CA ALA A 78 14.57 24.52 -1.11
C ALA A 78 14.34 24.19 -2.61
N PRO A 79 14.23 25.21 -3.49
CA PRO A 79 14.35 26.65 -3.21
C PRO A 79 13.03 27.32 -2.80
N ASP A 80 11.89 26.67 -3.03
CA ASP A 80 10.59 27.31 -2.93
C ASP A 80 10.06 27.37 -1.49
N PHE A 81 10.43 26.39 -0.65
CA PHE A 81 9.92 26.24 0.72
C PHE A 81 8.38 26.23 0.82
N THR A 82 7.71 25.86 -0.27
CA THR A 82 6.27 25.74 -0.34
C THR A 82 5.81 24.29 -0.35
N LEU A 83 4.58 24.07 0.12
CA LEU A 83 3.87 22.81 0.08
C LEU A 83 3.48 22.44 -1.35
N HIS A 84 3.15 23.44 -2.18
CA HIS A 84 2.77 23.28 -3.59
C HIS A 84 3.84 23.88 -4.52
N PRO A 85 4.96 23.19 -4.76
CA PRO A 85 5.95 23.63 -5.73
C PRO A 85 5.41 23.41 -7.16
N ASN A 86 5.84 24.25 -8.10
CA ASN A 86 5.55 24.03 -9.52
C ASN A 86 6.38 22.86 -10.05
N ILE A 87 5.79 21.67 -10.09
CA ILE A 87 6.41 20.48 -10.66
C ILE A 87 6.20 20.52 -12.18
N ASN A 88 7.07 21.25 -12.89
CA ASN A 88 7.05 21.28 -14.35
C ASN A 88 7.51 19.93 -14.91
N THR A 89 6.57 19.11 -15.34
CA THR A 89 6.84 17.95 -16.17
C THR A 89 7.01 18.38 -17.62
N LYS A 90 8.22 18.20 -18.16
CA LYS A 90 8.50 18.38 -19.60
C LYS A 90 7.88 17.27 -20.48
N GLN A 91 6.96 16.50 -19.92
CA GLN A 91 6.39 15.34 -20.59
C GLN A 91 5.03 15.72 -21.16
N ASP A 92 4.89 15.52 -22.47
CA ASP A 92 3.62 15.77 -23.13
C ASP A 92 2.57 14.74 -22.70
N ASN A 93 1.32 15.20 -22.59
CA ASN A 93 0.20 14.32 -22.31
C ASN A 93 -0.07 13.40 -23.52
N ALA A 94 0.34 12.14 -23.41
CA ALA A 94 0.09 11.11 -24.42
C ALA A 94 -1.35 10.54 -24.38
N ASN A 95 -2.18 10.96 -23.42
CA ASN A 95 -3.54 10.47 -23.25
C ASN A 95 -4.51 11.29 -24.11
N SER A 96 -4.83 10.78 -25.30
CA SER A 96 -5.85 11.39 -26.15
C SER A 96 -7.25 11.23 -25.54
N LYS A 97 -8.15 12.17 -25.84
CA LYS A 97 -9.55 12.11 -25.35
C LYS A 97 -10.25 10.81 -25.77
N GLN A 98 -10.04 10.40 -27.02
CA GLN A 98 -10.61 9.17 -27.58
C GLN A 98 -10.11 7.92 -26.85
N TYR A 99 -8.82 7.90 -26.49
CA TYR A 99 -8.23 6.81 -25.71
C TYR A 99 -8.86 6.70 -24.32
N LEU A 100 -8.99 7.82 -23.61
CA LEU A 100 -9.61 7.88 -22.28
C LEU A 100 -11.09 7.44 -22.33
N GLU A 101 -11.86 7.94 -23.30
CA GLU A 101 -13.27 7.55 -23.48
C GLU A 101 -13.42 6.04 -23.75
N THR A 102 -12.51 5.46 -24.53
CA THR A 102 -12.50 4.03 -24.83
C THR A 102 -12.26 3.21 -23.55
N ILE A 103 -11.30 3.60 -22.72
CA ILE A 103 -11.03 2.95 -21.43
C ILE A 103 -12.21 3.08 -20.49
N VAL A 104 -12.76 4.29 -20.32
CA VAL A 104 -13.91 4.53 -19.44
C VAL A 104 -15.10 3.66 -19.84
N LYS A 105 -15.39 3.57 -21.14
CA LYS A 105 -16.44 2.70 -21.65
C LYS A 105 -16.19 1.24 -21.27
N HIS A 106 -14.99 0.74 -21.52
CA HIS A 106 -14.64 -0.65 -21.23
C HIS A 106 -14.70 -0.99 -19.73
N VAL A 107 -14.14 -0.13 -18.87
CA VAL A 107 -14.20 -0.32 -17.41
C VAL A 107 -15.65 -0.27 -16.91
N THR A 108 -16.46 0.65 -17.44
CA THR A 108 -17.88 0.75 -17.06
C THR A 108 -18.68 -0.49 -17.48
N GLU A 109 -18.40 -1.06 -18.66
CA GLU A 109 -18.99 -2.33 -19.09
C GLU A 109 -18.61 -3.48 -18.16
N ASN A 110 -17.33 -3.56 -17.75
CA ASN A 110 -16.87 -4.57 -16.80
C ASN A 110 -17.53 -4.42 -15.42
N LEU A 111 -17.69 -3.19 -14.92
CA LEU A 111 -18.36 -2.92 -13.64
C LEU A 111 -19.85 -3.31 -13.67
N LYS A 112 -20.52 -3.26 -14.83
CA LYS A 112 -21.92 -3.73 -14.96
C LYS A 112 -22.05 -5.25 -14.80
N CYS A 113 -20.99 -6.01 -15.11
CA CYS A 113 -20.98 -7.47 -14.95
C CYS A 113 -20.83 -7.90 -13.48
N LEU A 114 -20.43 -6.99 -12.59
CA LEU A 114 -20.41 -7.24 -11.15
C LEU A 114 -21.86 -7.20 -10.63
N VAL A 115 -22.45 -8.39 -10.48
CA VAL A 115 -23.68 -8.56 -9.70
C VAL A 115 -23.37 -8.16 -8.26
N HIS A 116 -24.15 -7.22 -7.72
CA HIS A 116 -24.05 -6.66 -6.36
C HIS A 116 -23.32 -7.60 -5.39
N ALA A 117 -22.08 -7.28 -5.00
CA ALA A 117 -21.38 -8.03 -3.98
C ALA A 117 -22.04 -7.68 -2.64
N PRO A 118 -22.79 -8.60 -1.99
CA PRO A 118 -23.27 -8.35 -0.64
C PRO A 118 -22.03 -8.08 0.21
N SER A 119 -22.00 -6.91 0.82
CA SER A 119 -20.91 -6.49 1.69
C SER A 119 -20.64 -7.57 2.72
N VAL A 120 -19.48 -8.22 2.67
CA VAL A 120 -19.02 -9.09 3.75
C VAL A 120 -18.77 -8.17 4.94
N GLN A 121 -19.65 -8.25 5.94
CA GLN A 121 -19.51 -7.53 7.18
C GLN A 121 -18.23 -8.03 7.87
N MET A 122 -17.34 -7.13 8.24
CA MET A 122 -16.23 -7.48 9.13
C MET A 122 -16.87 -7.99 10.42
N GLN A 123 -16.69 -9.27 10.71
CA GLN A 123 -17.07 -9.85 11.99
C GLN A 123 -15.88 -9.76 12.92
N ASP A 124 -16.12 -9.36 14.17
CA ASP A 124 -15.13 -9.48 15.22
C ASP A 124 -14.78 -10.96 15.39
N VAL A 125 -13.48 -11.27 15.31
CA VAL A 125 -12.98 -12.63 15.51
C VAL A 125 -13.19 -12.98 16.99
N PRO A 126 -13.87 -14.10 17.31
CA PRO A 126 -14.04 -14.53 18.70
C PRO A 126 -12.69 -14.68 19.42
N GLU A 127 -12.61 -14.22 20.66
CA GLU A 127 -11.40 -14.27 21.51
C GLU A 127 -10.78 -15.67 21.59
N ASP A 128 -11.61 -16.72 21.54
CA ASP A 128 -11.17 -18.12 21.60
C ASP A 128 -10.26 -18.53 20.44
N LEU A 129 -10.45 -17.95 19.25
CA LEU A 129 -9.67 -18.28 18.05
C LEU A 129 -8.28 -17.66 18.09
N LEU A 130 -8.17 -16.43 18.58
CA LEU A 130 -6.89 -15.77 18.84
C LEU A 130 -6.11 -16.51 19.92
N ARG A 131 -6.80 -16.95 20.97
CA ARG A 131 -6.19 -17.66 22.08
C ARG A 131 -5.69 -19.05 21.69
N ALA A 132 -6.42 -19.76 20.83
CA ALA A 132 -5.96 -21.04 20.27
C ALA A 132 -4.69 -20.88 19.43
N GLN A 133 -4.59 -19.83 18.61
CA GLN A 133 -3.38 -19.52 17.84
C GLN A 133 -2.18 -19.18 18.74
N MET A 134 -2.39 -18.37 19.77
CA MET A 134 -1.34 -18.05 20.75
C MET A 134 -0.91 -19.24 21.62
N GLU A 135 -1.81 -20.20 21.86
CA GLU A 135 -1.51 -21.43 22.59
C GLU A 135 -0.75 -22.48 21.72
N GLU A 136 -0.96 -22.46 20.40
CA GLU A 136 -0.17 -23.24 19.42
C GLU A 136 1.23 -22.65 19.19
N GLU A 137 1.39 -21.33 19.27
CA GLU A 137 2.69 -20.61 19.23
C GLU A 137 3.45 -20.63 20.57
N LYS A 138 3.37 -21.72 21.34
CA LYS A 138 4.38 -21.95 22.37
C LYS A 138 5.69 -22.30 21.68
N GLU A 139 6.42 -21.27 21.25
CA GLU A 139 7.84 -21.37 20.89
C GLU A 139 8.56 -22.06 22.05
N THR A 140 8.93 -23.30 21.82
CA THR A 140 9.92 -23.99 22.64
C THR A 140 11.20 -23.16 22.62
N ASP A 141 11.78 -22.93 23.80
CA ASP A 141 13.04 -22.19 23.99
C ASP A 141 14.07 -22.57 22.90
N PRO A 142 14.53 -21.61 22.08
CA PRO A 142 15.41 -21.88 20.93
C PRO A 142 16.75 -22.54 21.33
N ASP A 143 17.14 -22.46 22.60
CA ASP A 143 18.35 -23.11 23.12
C ASP A 143 18.11 -24.58 23.55
N VAL A 144 16.87 -25.07 23.52
CA VAL A 144 16.52 -26.45 23.87
C VAL A 144 16.40 -27.29 22.60
N ARG A 145 17.25 -28.31 22.48
CA ARG A 145 17.18 -29.26 21.37
C ARG A 145 15.86 -30.03 21.43
N MET A 146 15.04 -29.84 20.40
CA MET A 146 13.84 -30.64 20.17
C MET A 146 14.22 -32.13 20.05
N SER A 147 13.46 -33.02 20.68
CA SER A 147 13.74 -34.45 20.60
C SER A 147 13.37 -35.01 19.22
N GLN A 148 14.03 -36.09 18.79
CA GLN A 148 13.74 -36.73 17.49
C GLN A 148 12.26 -37.14 17.38
N GLN A 149 11.65 -37.57 18.49
CA GLN A 149 10.25 -37.97 18.53
C GLN A 149 9.29 -36.80 18.29
N GLU A 150 9.65 -35.60 18.75
CA GLU A 150 8.85 -34.37 18.56
C GLU A 150 9.00 -33.82 17.13
N ALA A 151 10.19 -33.94 16.55
CA ALA A 151 10.43 -33.59 15.15
C ALA A 151 9.60 -34.45 14.20
N ASP A 152 9.62 -35.77 14.41
CA ASP A 152 8.93 -36.74 13.54
C ASP A 152 7.39 -36.65 13.67
N ALA A 153 6.87 -36.04 14.74
CA ALA A 153 5.43 -35.84 14.95
C ALA A 153 4.87 -34.57 14.28
N LYS A 154 5.74 -33.66 13.82
CA LYS A 154 5.34 -32.42 13.18
C LYS A 154 4.93 -32.72 11.73
N VAL A 155 3.71 -32.35 11.36
CA VAL A 155 3.21 -32.51 9.98
C VAL A 155 3.55 -31.25 9.20
N GLU A 156 4.44 -31.37 8.23
CA GLU A 156 4.79 -30.29 7.31
C GLU A 156 3.66 -30.03 6.31
N ALA A 157 3.42 -28.76 6.02
CA ALA A 157 2.42 -28.36 5.04
C ALA A 157 2.93 -28.70 3.61
N PRO A 158 2.05 -29.08 2.67
CA PRO A 158 2.45 -29.50 1.33
C PRO A 158 3.09 -28.38 0.47
N ASN A 159 3.11 -27.14 0.98
CA ASN A 159 3.73 -25.97 0.37
C ASN A 159 4.98 -25.48 1.12
N GLU A 160 5.49 -26.26 2.06
CA GLU A 160 6.79 -26.00 2.71
C GLU A 160 7.91 -26.41 1.75
N PHE A 161 8.84 -25.48 1.45
CA PHE A 161 9.95 -25.69 0.52
C PHE A 161 11.31 -25.77 1.22
N TYR A 162 11.33 -25.63 2.55
CA TYR A 162 12.54 -25.65 3.35
C TYR A 162 12.79 -27.05 3.90
N ASP A 163 13.81 -27.75 3.40
CA ASP A 163 14.15 -29.13 3.81
C ASP A 163 15.10 -29.18 5.04
N GLY A 164 15.21 -28.07 5.78
CA GLY A 164 15.94 -27.97 7.06
C GLY A 164 17.32 -27.31 6.98
N GLU A 165 18.07 -27.34 8.09
CA GLU A 165 19.36 -26.60 8.24
C GLU A 165 20.49 -27.06 7.31
N LYS A 166 20.31 -28.17 6.58
CA LYS A 166 21.26 -28.70 5.60
C LYS A 166 20.90 -28.35 4.16
N ASP A 167 19.82 -27.59 3.96
CA ASP A 167 19.41 -27.14 2.64
C ASP A 167 20.49 -26.18 2.08
N GLN A 168 21.12 -26.61 0.99
CA GLN A 168 22.13 -25.84 0.26
C GLN A 168 21.83 -25.95 -1.22
N ASP A 169 20.77 -25.27 -1.62
CA ASP A 169 20.38 -25.02 -2.99
C ASP A 169 21.43 -24.11 -3.63
N LYS A 170 22.48 -24.75 -4.15
CA LYS A 170 23.42 -24.13 -5.09
C LYS A 170 22.69 -23.87 -6.39
N GLU A 171 22.55 -22.61 -6.78
CA GLU A 171 22.27 -22.23 -8.16
C GLU A 171 23.32 -22.90 -9.07
N MET A 172 22.89 -23.90 -9.86
CA MET A 172 23.70 -24.36 -10.99
C MET A 172 23.58 -23.31 -12.09
N GLU A 173 24.54 -22.39 -12.16
CA GLU A 173 24.79 -21.58 -13.35
C GLU A 173 24.95 -22.51 -14.55
N GLN A 174 24.01 -22.45 -15.49
CA GLN A 174 24.16 -23.04 -16.81
C GLN A 174 25.24 -22.26 -17.56
N VAL A 175 26.44 -22.82 -17.63
CA VAL A 175 27.44 -22.41 -18.62
C VAL A 175 27.19 -23.23 -19.89
N GLU A 176 26.56 -22.62 -20.89
CA GLU A 176 26.51 -23.16 -22.26
C GLU A 176 27.93 -23.18 -22.85
N VAL A 177 28.27 -24.32 -23.48
CA VAL A 177 29.48 -24.54 -24.30
C VAL A 177 29.18 -24.19 -25.75
#